data_AF-R5MGS5-F1
#
_entry.id   AF-R5MGS5-F1
#
_cell.length_a   1.000
_cell.length_b   1.000
_cell.length_c   1.000
_cell.angle_alpha   90.00
_cell.angle_beta   90.00
_cell.angle_gamma   90.00
#
_symmetry.space_group_name_H-M   'P 1'
#
loop_
_entity.id
_entity.type
_entity.pdbx_description
1 polymer ?
#
loop_
_entity_poly.entity_id
_entity_poly.type
_entity_poly.pdbx_seq_one_letter_code
_entity_poly.pdbx_strand_id
1 'polypeptide(L)'
;MYNLVEGIVNKLSLNDIFNFASKNSVNLSLDEGEFILRFLKNNWYSLLKNQNIEVIDNYKNNFSPENFAKIKELVEYYKARYGKLFR
;
A
#
# COMPACT_ATOMS: atom_id res chain seq x y z
N MET A 1 -19.37 5.46 2.20
CA MET A 1 -18.01 5.22 2.75
C MET A 1 -16.90 5.43 1.73
N TYR A 2 -17.08 5.12 0.44
CA TYR A 2 -16.04 5.32 -0.59
C TYR A 2 -15.56 6.77 -0.76
N ASN A 3 -16.44 7.76 -0.65
CA ASN A 3 -16.08 9.19 -0.78
C ASN A 3 -15.10 9.68 0.31
N LEU A 4 -15.13 9.08 1.50
CA LEU A 4 -14.17 9.41 2.57
C LEU A 4 -12.79 8.84 2.26
N VAL A 5 -12.74 7.60 1.77
CA VAL A 5 -11.47 6.96 1.43
C VAL A 5 -10.84 7.63 0.22
N GLU A 6 -11.62 7.99 -0.80
CA GLU A 6 -11.16 8.79 -1.93
C GLU A 6 -10.52 10.11 -1.50
N GLY A 7 -11.18 10.84 -0.58
CA GLY A 7 -10.66 12.09 -0.04
C GLY A 7 -9.34 11.93 0.71
N ILE A 8 -9.16 10.81 1.43
CA ILE A 8 -7.91 10.48 2.13
C ILE A 8 -6.81 10.10 1.12
N VAL A 9 -7.11 9.23 0.16
CA VAL A 9 -6.16 8.78 -0.86
C VAL A 9 -5.71 9.92 -1.77
N ASN A 10 -6.58 10.87 -2.07
CA ASN A 10 -6.19 12.06 -2.84
C ASN A 10 -5.23 12.98 -2.07
N LYS A 11 -5.41 13.12 -0.75
CA LYS A 11 -4.55 13.92 0.14
C LYS A 11 -3.25 13.24 0.52
N LEU A 12 -3.14 11.93 0.27
CA LEU A 12 -1.93 11.16 0.54
C LEU A 12 -0.73 11.77 -0.20
N SER A 13 0.34 11.98 0.57
CA SER A 13 1.59 12.55 0.10
C SER A 13 2.71 11.52 0.18
N LEU A 14 3.78 11.72 -0.59
CA LEU A 14 5.01 10.92 -0.53
C LEU A 14 5.56 10.82 0.90
N ASN A 15 5.48 11.92 1.65
CA ASN A 15 5.92 11.96 3.05
C ASN A 15 5.11 11.02 3.95
N ASP A 16 3.81 10.82 3.69
CA ASP A 16 2.98 9.85 4.43
C ASP A 16 3.44 8.42 4.15
N ILE A 17 3.80 8.12 2.89
CA ILE A 17 4.34 6.81 2.50
C ILE A 17 5.67 6.54 3.21
N PHE A 18 6.61 7.50 3.20
CA PHE A 18 7.88 7.35 3.90
C PHE A 18 7.72 7.25 5.41
N ASN A 19 6.85 8.07 6.01
CA ASN A 19 6.56 7.98 7.44
C ASN A 19 5.98 6.62 7.81
N PHE A 20 5.08 6.07 6.99
CA PHE A 20 4.52 4.73 7.21
C PHE A 20 5.59 3.65 7.08
N ALA A 21 6.42 3.71 6.03
CA ALA A 21 7.49 2.76 5.79
C ALA A 21 8.53 2.78 6.93
N SER A 22 8.97 3.97 7.34
CA SER A 22 9.92 4.19 8.43
C SER A 22 9.40 3.64 9.77
N LYS A 23 8.12 3.88 10.09
CA LYS A 23 7.46 3.29 11.28
C LYS A 23 7.46 1.76 11.29
N ASN A 24 7.49 1.14 10.11
CA ASN A 24 7.53 -0.31 9.94
C ASN A 24 8.93 -0.83 9.58
N SER A 25 9.99 -0.02 9.79
CA SER A 25 11.38 -0.39 9.50
C SER A 25 11.62 -0.82 8.04
N VAL A 26 10.89 -0.20 7.11
CA VAL A 26 11.06 -0.31 5.66
C VAL A 26 11.70 0.98 5.16
N ASN A 27 12.82 0.86 4.46
CA ASN A 27 13.54 1.99 3.91
C ASN A 27 13.32 2.04 2.40
N LEU A 28 12.31 2.80 1.97
CA LEU A 28 11.95 2.95 0.57
C LEU A 28 12.86 3.97 -0.12
N SER A 29 13.22 3.70 -1.36
CA SER A 29 13.79 4.70 -2.26
C SER A 29 12.74 5.72 -2.71
N LEU A 30 13.20 6.85 -3.27
CA LEU A 30 12.31 7.87 -3.86
C LEU A 30 11.39 7.29 -4.93
N ASP A 31 11.94 6.50 -5.85
CA ASP A 31 11.19 5.82 -6.90
C ASP A 31 10.15 4.83 -6.35
N GLU A 32 10.52 4.04 -5.33
CA GLU A 32 9.61 3.07 -4.69
C GLU A 32 8.45 3.80 -3.99
N GLY A 33 8.75 4.90 -3.30
CA GLY A 33 7.74 5.74 -2.65
C GLY A 33 6.77 6.39 -3.64
N GLU A 34 7.29 6.91 -4.76
CA GLU A 34 6.45 7.46 -5.83
C GLU A 34 5.58 6.40 -6.48
N PHE A 35 6.15 5.22 -6.74
CA PHE A 35 5.43 4.09 -7.28
C PHE A 35 4.27 3.68 -6.36
N ILE A 36 4.52 3.52 -5.05
CA ILE A 36 3.47 3.17 -4.07
C ILE A 36 2.37 4.22 -4.07
N LEU A 37 2.74 5.51 -4.04
CA LEU A 37 1.76 6.60 -4.03
C LEU A 37 0.86 6.56 -5.26
N ARG A 38 1.45 6.40 -6.45
CA ARG A 38 0.69 6.29 -7.72
C ARG A 38 -0.15 5.02 -7.74
N PHE A 39 0.39 3.91 -7.27
CA PHE A 39 -0.33 2.64 -7.21
C PHE A 39 -1.59 2.75 -6.34
N LEU A 40 -1.46 3.31 -5.14
CA LEU A 40 -2.59 3.54 -4.23
C LEU A 40 -3.63 4.48 -4.85
N LYS A 41 -3.20 5.62 -5.42
CA LYS A 41 -4.12 6.58 -6.05
C LYS A 41 -4.91 6.00 -7.22
N ASN A 42 -4.31 5.12 -8.01
CA ASN A 42 -4.99 4.51 -9.15
C ASN A 42 -5.82 3.26 -8.78
N ASN A 43 -5.42 2.52 -7.73
CA ASN A 43 -5.99 1.20 -7.45
C ASN A 43 -6.79 1.11 -6.13
N TRP A 44 -6.88 2.18 -5.32
CA TRP A 44 -7.55 2.15 -4.00
C TRP A 44 -8.96 1.57 -4.04
N TYR A 45 -9.74 1.90 -5.07
CA TYR A 45 -11.12 1.41 -5.20
C TYR A 45 -11.15 -0.11 -5.40
N SER A 46 -10.29 -0.62 -6.28
CA SER A 46 -10.12 -2.04 -6.55
C SER A 46 -9.57 -2.78 -5.34
N LEU A 47 -8.62 -2.19 -4.59
CA LEU A 47 -8.04 -2.78 -3.38
C LEU A 47 -9.06 -2.90 -2.23
N LEU A 48 -9.97 -1.93 -2.10
CA LEU A 48 -11.05 -2.00 -1.12
C LEU A 48 -12.14 -3.00 -1.53
N LYS A 49 -12.50 -3.03 -2.82
CA LYS A 49 -13.58 -3.88 -3.34
C LYS A 49 -13.15 -5.34 -3.46
N ASN A 50 -11.93 -5.56 -3.94
CA ASN A 50 -11.28 -6.85 -4.03
C ASN A 50 -10.07 -6.82 -3.10
N GLN A 51 -10.15 -7.55 -1.99
CA GLN A 51 -9.03 -7.76 -1.06
C GLN A 51 -7.95 -8.69 -1.65
N ASN A 52 -7.78 -8.69 -2.99
CA ASN A 52 -6.86 -9.59 -3.66
C ASN A 52 -5.44 -9.03 -3.61
N ILE A 53 -4.63 -9.60 -2.73
CA ILE A 53 -3.23 -9.21 -2.49
C ILE A 53 -2.35 -9.59 -3.67
N GLU A 54 -2.77 -10.55 -4.50
CA GLU A 54 -1.99 -11.04 -5.65
C GLU A 54 -1.67 -9.93 -6.67
N VAL A 55 -2.43 -8.82 -6.66
CA VAL A 55 -2.11 -7.63 -7.45
C VAL A 55 -0.71 -7.10 -7.12
N ILE A 56 -0.24 -7.22 -5.88
CA ILE A 56 1.09 -6.73 -5.47
C ILE A 56 2.23 -7.57 -6.05
N ASP A 57 2.02 -8.87 -6.28
CA ASP A 57 3.02 -9.76 -6.87
C ASP A 57 3.40 -9.34 -8.30
N ASN A 58 2.46 -8.75 -9.05
CA ASN A 58 2.73 -8.19 -10.38
C ASN A 58 3.71 -7.01 -10.36
N TYR A 59 3.86 -6.35 -9.20
CA TYR A 59 4.71 -5.18 -9.06
C TYR A 59 6.05 -5.47 -8.37
N LYS A 60 6.38 -6.75 -8.14
CA LYS A 60 7.63 -7.19 -7.52
C LYS A 60 8.88 -6.56 -8.18
N ASN A 61 8.86 -6.36 -9.49
CA ASN A 61 9.97 -5.76 -10.23
C ASN A 61 10.19 -4.25 -9.98
N ASN A 62 9.24 -3.57 -9.32
CA ASN A 62 9.35 -2.14 -8.97
C ASN A 62 9.92 -1.93 -7.56
N PHE A 63 10.23 -3.01 -6.84
CA PHE A 63 10.73 -2.97 -5.48
C PHE A 63 12.03 -3.73 -5.35
N SER A 64 12.87 -3.30 -4.42
CA SER A 64 14.00 -4.11 -3.98
C SER A 64 13.49 -5.41 -3.34
N PRO A 65 14.19 -6.55 -3.50
CA PRO A 65 13.72 -7.84 -2.98
C PRO A 65 13.40 -7.82 -1.48
N GLU A 66 14.22 -7.11 -0.71
CA GLU A 66 14.07 -6.93 0.74
C GLU A 66 12.83 -6.09 1.08
N ASN A 67 12.63 -4.98 0.37
CA ASN A 67 11.48 -4.10 0.57
C ASN A 67 10.18 -4.80 0.15
N PHE A 68 10.21 -5.55 -0.95
CA PHE A 68 9.05 -6.30 -1.43
C PHE A 68 8.57 -7.32 -0.40
N ALA A 69 9.49 -8.09 0.20
CA ALA A 69 9.17 -9.07 1.23
C ALA A 69 8.47 -8.39 2.43
N LYS A 70 9.05 -7.29 2.94
CA LYS A 70 8.46 -6.54 4.07
C LYS A 70 7.10 -5.93 3.73
N ILE A 71 6.95 -5.34 2.53
CA ILE A 71 5.67 -4.77 2.08
C ILE A 71 4.61 -5.87 2.02
N LYS A 72 4.94 -7.05 1.52
CA LYS A 72 4.03 -8.19 1.44
C LYS A 72 3.58 -8.62 2.85
N GLU A 73 4.51 -8.76 3.78
CA GLU A 73 4.20 -9.06 5.19
C GLU A 73 3.28 -8.00 5.82
N LEU A 74 3.54 -6.72 5.57
CA LEU A 74 2.69 -5.63 6.05
C LEU A 74 1.27 -5.73 5.47
N VAL A 75 1.15 -5.94 4.17
CA VAL A 75 -0.17 -6.07 3.52
C VAL A 75 -0.95 -7.25 4.08
N GLU A 76 -0.30 -8.40 4.28
CA GLU A 76 -0.92 -9.57 4.92
C GLU A 76 -1.33 -9.28 6.37
N TYR A 77 -0.46 -8.62 7.15
CA TYR A 77 -0.73 -8.24 8.53
C TYR A 77 -1.95 -7.32 8.64
N TYR A 78 -1.99 -6.24 7.85
CA TYR A 78 -3.10 -5.29 7.85
C TYR A 78 -4.38 -5.91 7.29
N LYS A 79 -4.30 -6.82 6.30
CA LYS A 79 -5.47 -7.59 5.86
C LYS A 79 -5.98 -8.52 6.95
N ALA A 80 -5.12 -9.24 7.65
CA ALA A 80 -5.56 -10.12 8.74
C ALA A 80 -6.20 -9.32 9.89
N ARG A 81 -5.62 -8.15 10.20
CA ARG A 81 -6.06 -7.28 11.30
C ARG A 81 -7.35 -6.53 10.98
N TYR A 82 -7.50 -6.02 9.75
CA TYR A 82 -8.61 -5.14 9.37
C TYR A 82 -9.54 -5.71 8.29
N GLY A 83 -9.15 -6.76 7.57
CA GLY A 83 -9.98 -7.38 6.52
C GLY A 83 -11.29 -7.97 7.04
N LYS A 84 -11.37 -8.29 8.34
CA LYS A 84 -12.62 -8.70 9.02
C LYS A 84 -13.59 -7.53 9.26
N LEU A 85 -13.12 -6.28 9.27
CA LEU A 85 -13.96 -5.08 9.49
C LEU A 85 -14.70 -4.63 8.22
N PHE A 86 -14.30 -5.13 7.05
CA PHE A 86 -14.92 -4.81 5.76
C PHE A 86 -15.77 -5.96 5.20
N ARG A 87 -16.22 -6.87 6.09
CA ARG A 87 -16.98 -8.08 5.73
C ARG A 87 -18.44 -7.96 6.13
#